data_AF-A0A9Q4FR26-F1
#
_entry.id   AF-A0A9Q4FR26-F1
#
_cell.length_a   1.000
_cell.length_b   1.000
_cell.length_c   1.000
_cell.angle_alpha   90.00
_cell.angle_beta   90.00
_cell.angle_gamma   90.00
#
_symmetry.space_group_name_H-M   'P 1'
#
loop_
_entity.id
_entity.type
_entity.pdbx_description
1 polymer ?
#
loop_
_entity_poly.entity_id
_entity_poly.type
_entity_poly.pdbx_seq_one_letter_code
_entity_poly.pdbx_strand_id
1 'polypeptide(L)' 'MTIAGVDIAALTFRDYAIGAVYAVLGTFVVTGAEMVFDFELPSLVASAAGAAIGIAAWFVFLLKRKS' A
#
# COMPACT_ATOMS: atom_id res chain seq x y z
N MET A 1 2.75 -0.27 -20.51
CA MET A 1 1.40 0.19 -20.09
C MET A 1 1.60 1.04 -18.86
N THR A 2 1.25 2.32 -18.93
CA THR A 2 1.48 3.26 -17.84
C THR A 2 0.23 3.43 -16.99
N ILE A 3 0.35 3.25 -15.68
CA ILE A 3 -0.71 3.54 -14.70
C ILE A 3 -0.21 4.65 -13.81
N ALA A 4 -0.94 5.77 -13.75
CA ALA A 4 -0.60 6.94 -12.92
C ALA A 4 0.85 7.44 -13.09
N GLY A 5 1.42 7.35 -14.30
CA GLY A 5 2.82 7.75 -14.59
C GLY A 5 3.88 6.68 -14.31
N VAL A 6 3.49 5.53 -13.73
CA VAL A 6 4.36 4.37 -13.54
C VAL A 6 4.27 3.45 -14.75
N ASP A 7 5.40 3.06 -15.32
CA ASP A 7 5.44 2.04 -16.38
C ASP A 7 5.51 0.65 -15.77
N ILE A 8 4.39 -0.06 -15.81
CA ILE A 8 4.21 -1.37 -15.16
C ILE A 8 5.08 -2.45 -15.82
N ALA A 9 5.35 -2.32 -17.12
CA ALA A 9 6.17 -3.28 -17.86
C ALA A 9 7.66 -3.19 -17.49
N ALA A 10 8.10 -2.07 -16.92
CA ALA A 10 9.47 -1.85 -16.48
C ALA A 10 9.71 -2.27 -15.01
N LEU A 11 8.67 -2.71 -14.29
CA LEU A 11 8.79 -3.12 -12.89
C LEU A 11 9.48 -4.48 -12.77
N THR A 12 10.45 -4.55 -11.86
CA THR A 12 11.15 -5.79 -11.53
C THR A 12 10.43 -6.55 -10.41
N PHE A 13 10.77 -7.83 -10.23
CA PHE A 13 10.27 -8.63 -9.10
C PHE A 13 10.48 -7.95 -7.74
N ARG A 14 11.63 -7.28 -7.56
CA ARG A 14 11.94 -6.53 -6.33
C ARG A 14 10.94 -5.42 -6.07
N ASP A 15 10.44 -4.77 -7.11
CA ASP A 15 9.50 -3.66 -6.99
C ASP A 15 8.13 -4.13 -6.51
N TYR A 16 7.70 -5.30 -6.98
CA TYR A 16 6.49 -5.95 -6.49
C TYR A 16 6.65 -6.45 -5.06
N ALA A 17 7.83 -6.99 -4.69
CA ALA A 17 8.11 -7.39 -3.31
C ALA A 17 8.03 -6.19 -2.35
N ILE A 18 8.54 -5.02 -2.76
CA ILE A 18 8.39 -3.78 -2.01
C ILE A 18 6.91 -3.39 -1.89
N GLY A 19 6.12 -3.52 -2.97
CA GLY A 19 4.68 -3.29 -2.94
C GLY A 19 3.93 -4.17 -1.93
N ALA A 20 4.29 -5.45 -1.83
CA ALA A 20 3.73 -6.36 -0.84
C ALA A 20 4.06 -5.92 0.60
N VAL A 21 5.29 -5.45 0.84
CA VAL A 21 5.68 -4.90 2.15
C VAL A 21 4.83 -3.67 2.50
N TYR A 22 4.64 -2.75 1.55
CA TYR A 22 3.78 -1.59 1.76
C TYR A 22 2.34 -1.97 2.07
N ALA A 23 1.78 -2.97 1.39
CA ALA A 23 0.42 -3.46 1.67
C ALA A 23 0.27 -3.98 3.10
N VAL A 24 1.25 -4.78 3.58
CA VAL A 24 1.28 -5.28 4.95
C VAL A 24 1.41 -4.14 5.97
N LEU A 25 2.31 -3.18 5.71
CA LEU A 25 2.48 -2.01 6.57
C LEU A 25 1.21 -1.16 6.63
N GLY A 26 0.49 -1.00 5.52
CA GLY A 26 -0.79 -0.30 5.48
C GLY A 26 -1.85 -0.95 6.39
N THR A 27 -1.90 -2.27 6.44
CA THR A 27 -2.76 -3.00 7.40
C THR A 27 -2.38 -2.69 8.85
N PHE A 28 -1.09 -2.70 9.19
CA PHE A 28 -0.65 -2.31 10.54
C PHE A 28 -1.02 -0.87 10.91
N VAL A 29 -0.98 0.06 9.95
CA VAL A 29 -1.41 1.44 10.18
C VAL A 29 -2.89 1.51 10.51
N VAL A 30 -3.74 0.77 9.79
CA VAL A 30 -5.19 0.74 10.06
C VAL A 30 -5.46 0.12 11.43
N THR A 31 -4.83 -1.00 11.77
CA THR A 31 -4.98 -1.60 13.11
C THR A 31 -4.48 -0.66 14.21
N GLY A 32 -3.36 0.04 13.99
CA GLY A 32 -2.90 1.07 14.92
C GLY A 32 -3.91 2.21 15.07
N ALA A 33 -4.57 2.61 13.99
CA ALA A 33 -5.63 3.62 14.04
C ALA A 33 -6.86 3.14 14.82
N GLU A 34 -7.30 1.89 14.64
CA GLU A 34 -8.38 1.28 15.44
C GLU A 34 -8.06 1.38 16.94
N MET A 35 -6.83 1.07 17.34
CA MET A 35 -6.38 1.15 18.73
C MET A 35 -6.30 2.58 19.27
N VAL A 36 -5.89 3.55 18.45
CA VAL A 36 -5.70 4.95 18.88
C VAL A 36 -7.01 5.72 18.95
N PHE A 37 -7.94 5.45 18.03
CA PHE A 37 -9.19 6.19 17.89
C PHE A 37 -10.41 5.44 18.44
N ASP A 38 -10.20 4.25 19.03
CA ASP A 38 -11.24 3.43 19.67
C ASP A 38 -12.43 3.13 18.76
N PHE A 39 -12.12 2.69 17.53
CA PHE A 39 -13.12 2.19 16.59
C PHE A 39 -12.72 0.80 16.08
N GLU A 40 -13.71 0.02 15.64
CA GLU A 40 -13.48 -1.33 15.12
C GLU A 40 -14.14 -1.47 13.75
N LEU A 41 -13.33 -1.79 12.74
CA LEU A 41 -13.82 -2.16 11.42
C LEU A 41 -13.96 -3.69 11.35
N PRO A 42 -14.90 -4.20 10.55
CA PRO A 42 -14.90 -5.63 10.22
C PRO A 42 -13.53 -6.04 9.67
N SER A 43 -13.00 -7.19 10.10
CA SER A 43 -11.63 -7.61 9.80
C SER A 43 -11.26 -7.59 8.31
N LEU A 44 -12.21 -7.94 7.44
CA LEU A 44 -12.05 -7.87 5.99
C LEU A 44 -11.92 -6.43 5.49
N VAL A 45 -12.72 -5.51 6.06
CA VAL A 45 -12.71 -4.08 5.72
C VAL A 45 -11.42 -3.43 6.20
N ALA A 46 -10.98 -3.71 7.43
CA ALA A 46 -9.71 -3.22 7.97
C ALA A 46 -8.52 -3.67 7.10
N SER A 47 -8.51 -4.96 6.73
CA SER A 47 -7.47 -5.54 5.87
C SER A 47 -7.47 -4.93 4.47
N ALA A 48 -8.64 -4.77 3.85
CA ALA A 48 -8.77 -4.19 2.52
C ALA A 48 -8.39 -2.71 2.50
N ALA A 49 -8.82 -1.93 3.51
CA ALA A 49 -8.46 -0.54 3.65
C ALA A 49 -6.95 -0.37 3.83
N GLY A 50 -6.35 -1.19 4.70
CA GLY A 50 -4.91 -1.19 4.94
C GLY A 50 -4.11 -1.54 3.69
N ALA A 51 -4.51 -2.59 2.98
CA ALA A 51 -3.89 -2.96 1.71
C ALA A 51 -4.01 -1.83 0.67
N ALA A 52 -5.18 -1.19 0.53
CA ALA A 52 -5.37 -0.08 -0.40
C ALA A 52 -4.47 1.12 -0.07
N ILE A 53 -4.37 1.50 1.21
CA ILE A 53 -3.47 2.56 1.68
C ILE A 53 -2.01 2.21 1.37
N GLY A 54 -1.61 0.98 1.66
CA GLY A 54 -0.26 0.49 1.38
C GLY A 54 0.08 0.53 -0.11
N ILE A 55 -0.82 0.03 -0.95
CA ILE A 55 -0.64 0.07 -2.41
C ILE A 55 -0.55 1.52 -2.90
N ALA A 56 -1.39 2.44 -2.41
CA ALA A 56 -1.29 3.85 -2.76
C ALA A 56 0.09 4.45 -2.39
N ALA A 57 0.60 4.13 -1.19
CA ALA A 57 1.93 4.56 -0.76
C ALA A 57 3.05 3.97 -1.64
N TRP A 58 2.91 2.72 -2.07
CA TRP A 58 3.85 2.09 -3.02
C TRP A 58 3.87 2.79 -4.37
N PHE A 59 2.72 3.19 -4.92
CA PHE A 59 2.67 3.97 -6.16
C PHE A 59 3.40 5.31 -6.01
N VAL A 60 3.22 6.01 -4.88
CA VAL A 60 3.97 7.25 -4.59
C VAL A 60 5.47 6.99 -4.51
N PHE A 61 5.90 5.89 -3.88
CA PHE A 61 7.30 5.49 -3.84
C PHE A 61 7.87 5.23 -5.24
N LEU A 62 7.14 4.52 -6.10
CA LEU A 62 7.54 4.25 -7.48
C LEU A 62 7.64 5.52 -8.33
N LEU A 63 6.78 6.51 -8.10
CA LEU A 63 6.88 7.79 -8.77
C LEU A 63 8.12 8.57 -8.34
N LYS A 64 8.42 8.57 -7.03
CA LYS A 64 9.60 9.25 -6.49
C LYS A 64 10.92 8.64 -6.95
N ARG A 65 11.01 7.32 -7.17
CA ARG A 65 12.28 6.71 -7.63
C ARG A 65 12.64 7.06 -9.08
N LYS A 66 11.67 7.49 -9.89
CA LYS A 66 11.87 7.84 -11.31
C LYS A 66 12.23 9.31 -11.51
N SER A 67 12.06 10.15 -10.47
CA SER A 67 12.53 11.53 -10.43
C SER A 67 13.97 11.60 -9.94
#